data_AF-A0A962EEE7-F1
#
_entry.id   AF-A0A962EEE7-F1
#
_cell.length_a   1.000
_cell.length_b   1.000
_cell.length_c   1.000
_cell.angle_alpha   90.00
_cell.angle_beta   90.00
_cell.angle_gamma   90.00
#
_symmetry.space_group_name_H-M   'P 1'
#
loop_
_entity.id
_entity.type
_entity.pdbx_description
1 polymer ?
#
loop_
_entity_poly.entity_id
_entity_poly.type
_entity_poly.pdbx_seq_one_letter_code
_entity_poly.pdbx_strand_id
1 'polypeptide(L)' 'MKSLTCLCLLCAASSLSAANLVVSTTADSGPGSLRAAIVQANSTSESDTISFAIPSSDSGYQSASQ' A
#
# COMPACT_ATOMS: atom_id res chain seq x y z
N MET A 1 50.68 2.40 11.06
CA MET A 1 49.78 3.17 10.16
C MET A 1 49.39 2.24 9.03
N LYS A 2 48.24 1.56 9.06
CA LYS A 2 47.01 1.84 8.27
C LYS A 2 46.37 0.44 8.10
N SER A 3 45.09 0.15 8.19
CA SER A 3 43.88 0.94 8.33
C SER A 3 42.84 -0.03 8.90
N LEU A 4 42.28 0.30 10.05
CA LEU A 4 41.07 -0.31 10.57
C LEU A 4 39.90 0.23 9.73
N THR A 5 39.66 -0.34 8.55
CA THR A 5 38.52 0.06 7.73
C THR A 5 37.34 -0.85 8.04
N CYS A 6 36.54 -0.34 8.96
CA CYS A 6 35.21 -0.79 9.36
C CYS A 6 34.38 -1.33 8.18
N LEU A 7 33.86 -2.55 8.32
CA LEU A 7 32.90 -3.22 7.41
C LEU A 7 31.49 -2.58 7.45
N CYS A 8 31.35 -1.37 7.98
CA CYS A 8 30.11 -0.62 7.93
C CYS A 8 30.01 0.08 6.57
N LEU A 9 29.05 -0.33 5.75
CA LEU A 9 28.11 0.53 4.99
C LEU A 9 27.56 -0.22 3.77
N LEU A 10 26.70 -1.21 3.98
CA LEU A 10 25.66 -1.56 2.99
C LEU A 10 24.31 -1.74 3.69
N CYS A 11 23.93 -0.81 4.56
CA CYS A 11 22.52 -0.53 4.76
C CYS A 11 22.10 0.42 3.64
N ALA A 12 21.86 -0.13 2.44
CA ALA A 12 21.10 0.59 1.44
C ALA A 12 19.70 0.78 2.03
N ALA A 13 19.45 1.94 2.64
CA ALA A 13 18.13 2.35 3.04
C ALA A 13 17.32 2.55 1.76
N SER A 14 16.65 1.50 1.30
CA SER A 14 15.62 1.60 0.27
C SER A 14 14.55 2.50 0.85
N SER A 15 14.46 3.75 0.41
CA SER A 15 13.36 4.63 0.77
C SER A 15 12.09 4.01 0.21
N LEU A 16 11.31 3.37 1.08
CA LEU A 16 9.99 2.90 0.73
C LEU A 16 9.12 4.15 0.65
N SER A 17 8.65 4.48 -0.54
CA SER A 17 7.77 5.63 -0.74
C SER A 17 6.36 5.21 -0.38
N ALA A 18 5.61 6.11 0.28
CA ALA A 18 4.19 5.93 0.54
C ALA A 18 3.46 5.46 -0.73
N ALA A 19 2.84 4.28 -0.66
CA ALA A 19 2.04 3.72 -1.72
C ALA A 19 0.66 4.37 -1.76
N ASN A 20 0.16 4.62 -2.98
CA ASN A 20 -1.24 4.94 -3.21
C ASN A 20 -1.99 3.64 -3.56
N LEU A 21 -2.77 3.14 -2.61
CA LEU A 21 -3.48 1.88 -2.70
C LEU A 21 -4.93 2.17 -3.11
N VAL A 22 -5.31 1.77 -4.32
CA VAL A 22 -6.64 2.04 -4.86
C VAL A 22 -7.56 0.86 -4.62
N VAL A 23 -8.65 1.09 -3.90
CA VAL A 23 -9.78 0.16 -3.78
C VAL A 23 -10.72 0.40 -4.95
N SER A 24 -10.90 -0.62 -5.80
CA SER A 24 -11.66 -0.56 -7.05
C SER A 24 -12.83 -1.54 -7.11
N THR A 25 -13.06 -2.33 -6.06
CA THR A 25 -14.20 -3.24 -5.96
C THR A 25 -14.75 -3.31 -4.54
N THR A 26 -16.05 -3.59 -4.40
CA THR A 26 -16.67 -3.88 -3.10
C THR A 26 -16.51 -5.34 -2.68
N ALA A 27 -15.88 -6.20 -3.50
CA ALA A 27 -15.60 -7.58 -3.11
C ALA A 27 -14.75 -7.62 -1.83
N ASP A 28 -15.08 -8.49 -0.88
CA ASP A 28 -14.39 -8.59 0.41
C ASP A 28 -12.92 -9.04 0.27
N SER A 29 -12.60 -9.79 -0.79
CA SER A 29 -11.28 -10.38 -1.04
C SER A 29 -10.91 -10.30 -2.53
N GLY A 30 -9.61 -10.42 -2.83
CA GLY A 30 -9.07 -10.38 -4.18
C GLY A 30 -8.40 -9.04 -4.54
N PRO A 31 -7.78 -8.94 -5.72
CA PRO A 31 -7.14 -7.71 -6.19
C PRO A 31 -8.13 -6.54 -6.21
N GLY A 32 -7.70 -5.37 -5.70
CA GLY A 32 -8.52 -4.16 -5.65
C GLY A 32 -9.51 -4.11 -4.48
N SER A 33 -9.57 -5.12 -3.60
CA SER A 33 -10.40 -5.06 -2.39
C SER A 33 -9.76 -4.25 -1.28
N LEU A 34 -10.60 -3.78 -0.34
CA LEU A 34 -10.13 -3.12 0.89
C LEU A 34 -9.23 -4.05 1.72
N ARG A 35 -9.56 -5.34 1.84
CA ARG A 35 -8.73 -6.29 2.59
C ARG A 35 -7.34 -6.44 1.98
N ALA A 36 -7.24 -6.50 0.64
CA ALA A 36 -5.95 -6.56 -0.04
C ALA A 36 -5.13 -5.27 0.17
N ALA A 37 -5.78 -4.10 0.08
CA ALA A 37 -5.12 -2.82 0.34
C ALA A 37 -4.58 -2.72 1.78
N ILE A 38 -5.33 -3.17 2.78
CA ILE A 38 -4.88 -3.15 4.19
C ILE A 38 -3.69 -4.10 4.40
N VAL A 39 -3.71 -5.29 3.79
CA VAL A 39 -2.56 -6.23 3.87
C VAL A 39 -1.32 -5.59 3.26
N GLN A 40 -1.46 -4.90 2.13
CA GLN A 40 -0.34 -4.19 1.51
C GLN A 40 0.14 -3.02 2.36
N ALA A 41 -0.76 -2.22 2.93
CA ALA A 41 -0.40 -1.10 3.80
C ALA A 41 0.42 -1.57 5.02
N ASN A 42 -0.03 -2.66 5.67
CA ASN A 42 0.66 -3.24 6.82
C ASN A 42 1.97 -3.97 6.48
N SER A 43 2.28 -4.15 5.20
CA SER A 43 3.55 -4.75 4.76
C SER A 43 4.72 -3.78 4.82
N THR A 44 4.42 -2.48 4.98
CA THR A 44 5.40 -1.40 5.06
C THR A 44 5.28 -0.69 6.40
N SER A 45 6.34 -0.01 6.85
CA SER A 45 6.27 0.90 8.01
C SER A 45 5.95 2.34 7.62
N GLU A 46 5.73 2.58 6.33
CA GLU A 46 5.49 3.91 5.78
C GLU A 46 4.01 4.28 5.87
N SER A 47 3.73 5.58 5.77
CA SER A 47 2.35 6.08 5.78
C SER A 47 1.73 5.95 4.39
N ASP A 48 1.04 4.83 4.13
CA ASP A 48 0.31 4.62 2.88
C ASP A 48 -1.04 5.35 2.84
N THR A 49 -1.53 5.68 1.65
CA THR A 49 -2.88 6.23 1.44
C THR A 49 -3.76 5.20 0.75
N ILE A 50 -4.90 4.87 1.35
CA ILE A 50 -5.93 4.04 0.72
C ILE A 50 -7.00 4.97 0.14
N SER A 51 -7.15 4.97 -1.18
CA SER A 51 -8.16 5.76 -1.90
C SER A 51 -9.23 4.84 -2.51
N PHE A 52 -10.44 5.38 -2.69
CA PHE A 52 -11.58 4.62 -3.20
C PHE A 52 -11.97 5.14 -4.59
N ALA A 53 -11.92 4.24 -5.59
CA ALA A 53 -12.32 4.49 -6.97
C ALA A 53 -13.20 3.33 -7.45
N ILE A 54 -14.26 3.03 -6.68
CA ILE A 54 -15.19 1.94 -6.99
C ILE A 54 -16.10 2.39 -8.15
N PRO A 55 -16.10 1.69 -9.29
CA PRO A 55 -16.92 2.07 -10.44
C PRO A 55 -18.40 1.77 -10.17
N SER A 56 -19.30 2.54 -10.79
CA SER A 56 -20.75 2.29 -10.71
C SER A 56 -21.18 0.97 -11.36
N SER A 57 -20.30 0.34 -12.16
CA SER A 57 -20.50 -0.99 -12.72
C SER A 57 -20.19 -2.13 -11.74
N ASP A 58 -19.59 -1.84 -10.58
CA ASP A 58 -19.40 -2.85 -9.54
C ASP A 58 -20.77 -3.26 -8.97
N SER A 59 -21.01 -4.57 -8.86
CA SER A 59 -22.31 -5.12 -8.43
C SER A 59 -22.74 -4.72 -7.02
N GLY A 60 -21.78 -4.36 -6.14
CA GLY A 60 -22.06 -3.92 -4.78
C GLY A 60 -22.04 -2.40 -4.62
N TYR A 61 -21.79 -1.63 -5.68
CA TYR A 61 -21.84 -0.17 -5.62
C TYR A 61 -23.25 0.30 -5.23
N GLN A 62 -23.33 1.06 -4.13
CA GLN A 62 -24.54 1.74 -3.70
C GLN A 62 -24.29 3.24 -3.81
N SER A 63 -25.02 3.92 -4.70
CA SER A 63 -25.01 5.38 -4.72
C SER A 63 -25.57 5.90 -3.39
N ALA A 64 -24.93 6.89 -2.79
CA ALA A 64 -25.48 7.54 -1.62
C ALA A 64 -26.78 8.27 -2.02
N SER A 65 -27.93 7.70 -1.67
CA SER A 65 -29.20 8.42 -1.61
C SER A 65 -29.16 9.30 -0.37
N GLN A 66 -28.62 10.52 -0.51
CA GLN A 66 -28.73 11.56 0.53
C GLN A 66 -30.15 12.11 0.56
#